data_AF-A0A853EJY2-F1
#
_entry.id   AF-A0A853EJY2-F1
#
_cell.length_a   1.000
_cell.length_b   1.000
_cell.length_c   1.000
_cell.angle_alpha   90.00
_cell.angle_beta   90.00
_cell.angle_gamma   90.00
#
_symmetry.space_group_name_H-M   'P 1'
#
loop_
_entity.id
_entity.type
_entity.pdbx_description
1 polymer ?
#
loop_
_entity_poly.entity_id
_entity_poly.type
_entity_poly.pdbx_seq_one_letter_code
_entity_poly.pdbx_strand_id
1 'polypeptide(L)'
;GGAEAGASAGGGVVVLDVRDPACLVGRGVAWPRAVLPPGLTEREAGGPGARQERGVGLRRRSARVVLTGGRPVLHAAPRMRALTSFTPDRGELLDALVALVADEHRAAQRGARPGGARRCVVEALNGVPALDRGVEALLTEAGLVRDPRGMRLAGGLRECL
;
A
#
# COMPACT_ATOMS: atom_id res chain seq x y z
N GLY A 1 -37.86 16.42 16.10
CA GLY A 1 -36.58 15.93 16.62
C GLY A 1 -35.63 15.86 15.46
N GLY A 2 -34.75 16.86 15.34
CA GLY A 2 -33.72 16.89 14.31
C GLY A 2 -32.49 16.14 14.79
N ALA A 3 -32.00 15.23 13.96
CA ALA A 3 -30.61 14.84 13.84
C ALA A 3 -30.52 13.95 12.59
N GLU A 4 -30.70 14.58 11.42
CA GLU A 4 -30.18 14.02 10.18
C GLU A 4 -28.66 14.01 10.32
N ALA A 5 -28.11 12.86 10.71
CA ALA A 5 -26.68 12.62 10.63
C ALA A 5 -26.33 12.43 9.15
N GLY A 6 -26.20 13.54 8.44
CA GLY A 6 -25.53 13.60 7.16
C GLY A 6 -24.09 13.14 7.34
N ALA A 7 -23.82 11.86 7.08
CA ALA A 7 -22.49 11.42 6.72
C ALA A 7 -22.29 11.76 5.24
N SER A 8 -22.09 13.04 4.94
CA SER A 8 -21.36 13.39 3.72
C SER A 8 -19.94 12.88 3.93
N ALA A 9 -19.50 11.88 3.17
CA ALA A 9 -18.10 11.50 3.15
C ALA A 9 -17.77 10.95 1.76
N GLY A 10 -17.28 11.82 0.88
CA GLY A 10 -16.64 11.40 -0.36
C GLY A 10 -15.66 10.27 -0.07
N GLY A 11 -15.60 9.29 -0.98
CA GLY A 11 -14.86 8.04 -0.83
C GLY A 11 -13.40 8.24 -0.49
N GLY A 12 -13.11 8.45 0.79
CA GLY A 12 -11.78 8.76 1.28
C GLY A 12 -10.90 7.52 1.29
N VAL A 13 -9.63 7.72 0.95
CA VAL A 13 -8.58 6.71 1.05
C VAL A 13 -8.03 6.74 2.47
N VAL A 14 -8.07 5.62 3.18
CA VAL A 14 -7.64 5.48 4.58
C VAL A 14 -6.55 4.42 4.69
N VAL A 15 -5.49 4.71 5.44
CA VAL A 15 -4.38 3.78 5.70
C VAL A 15 -4.42 3.31 7.15
N LEU A 16 -4.45 2.00 7.39
CA LEU A 16 -4.50 1.38 8.72
C LEU A 16 -3.35 0.40 8.93
N ASP A 17 -2.82 0.28 10.15
CA ASP A 17 -2.00 -0.87 10.55
C ASP A 17 -2.93 -2.09 10.74
N VAL A 18 -2.50 -3.27 10.33
CA VAL A 18 -3.30 -4.51 10.45
C VAL A 18 -3.64 -4.89 11.91
N ARG A 19 -2.94 -4.30 12.88
CA ARG A 19 -3.19 -4.47 14.32
C ARG A 19 -4.13 -3.41 14.88
N ASP A 20 -4.44 -2.37 14.12
CA ASP A 20 -5.43 -1.37 14.51
C ASP A 20 -6.80 -2.05 14.70
N PRO A 21 -7.52 -1.78 15.80
CA PRO A 21 -8.82 -2.39 16.06
C PRO A 21 -9.87 -2.06 14.98
N ALA A 22 -9.72 -0.94 14.25
CA ALA A 22 -10.59 -0.60 13.12
C ALA A 22 -10.30 -1.46 11.87
N CYS A 23 -9.14 -2.13 11.78
CA CYS A 23 -8.81 -3.01 10.67
C CYS A 23 -9.44 -4.41 10.87
N LEU A 24 -10.63 -4.61 10.32
CA LEU A 24 -11.34 -5.90 10.38
C LEU A 24 -10.86 -6.94 9.35
N VAL A 25 -10.04 -6.52 8.37
CA VAL A 25 -9.51 -7.39 7.32
C VAL A 25 -8.61 -8.48 7.93
N GLY A 26 -8.91 -9.74 7.64
CA GLY A 26 -8.27 -10.93 8.21
C GLY A 26 -8.69 -11.29 9.64
N ARG A 27 -9.50 -10.47 10.32
CA ARG A 27 -10.03 -10.75 11.69
C ARG A 27 -11.51 -11.14 11.67
N GLY A 28 -12.32 -10.41 10.90
CA GLY A 28 -13.74 -10.69 10.67
C GLY A 28 -14.16 -10.58 9.21
N VAL A 29 -13.34 -9.95 8.37
CA VAL A 29 -13.54 -9.84 6.91
C VAL A 29 -12.46 -10.65 6.20
N ALA A 30 -12.84 -11.48 5.23
CA ALA A 30 -11.88 -12.23 4.44
C ALA A 30 -11.00 -11.30 3.58
N TRP A 31 -9.76 -11.71 3.32
CA TRP A 31 -8.92 -10.99 2.37
C TRP A 31 -9.53 -11.12 0.96
N PRO A 32 -9.67 -10.01 0.22
CA PRO A 32 -10.08 -10.09 -1.18
C PRO A 32 -9.04 -10.86 -2.01
N ARG A 33 -9.46 -11.33 -3.19
CA ARG A 33 -8.56 -11.91 -4.16
C ARG A 33 -7.58 -10.85 -4.65
N ALA A 34 -6.30 -11.20 -4.72
CA ALA A 34 -5.30 -10.33 -5.33
C ALA A 34 -5.61 -10.13 -6.81
N VAL A 35 -5.61 -8.87 -7.25
CA VAL A 35 -5.86 -8.45 -8.63
C VAL A 35 -4.86 -7.37 -8.97
N LEU A 36 -4.14 -7.54 -10.08
CA LEU A 36 -3.27 -6.52 -10.62
C LEU A 36 -4.01 -5.80 -11.77
N PRO A 37 -4.03 -4.46 -11.82
CA PRO A 37 -4.61 -3.75 -12.94
C PRO A 37 -4.01 -4.20 -14.28
N PRO A 38 -4.85 -4.41 -15.32
CA PRO A 38 -4.37 -4.81 -16.63
C PRO A 38 -3.47 -3.72 -17.23
N GLY A 39 -2.50 -4.13 -18.07
CA GLY A 39 -1.56 -3.21 -18.72
C GLY A 39 -0.40 -2.73 -17.85
N LEU A 40 -0.30 -3.18 -16.58
CA LEU A 40 0.87 -2.89 -15.73
C LEU A 40 2.09 -3.79 -15.99
N THR A 41 1.88 -4.95 -16.60
CA THR A 41 2.96 -5.82 -17.08
C THR A 41 2.45 -6.65 -18.25
N GLU A 42 3.36 -7.09 -19.12
CA GLU A 42 3.08 -7.97 -20.24
C GLU A 42 2.86 -9.43 -19.79
N ARG A 43 3.27 -9.78 -18.56
CA ARG A 43 2.93 -11.07 -17.96
C ARG A 43 1.48 -11.07 -17.51
N GLU A 44 0.68 -12.02 -18.01
CA GLU A 44 -0.59 -12.31 -17.37
C GLU A 44 -0.35 -12.52 -15.86
N ALA A 45 -1.16 -11.86 -15.03
CA ALA A 45 -1.13 -12.00 -13.58
C ALA A 45 -1.63 -13.42 -13.19
N GLY A 46 -0.79 -14.42 -13.46
CA GLY A 46 -1.10 -15.84 -13.46
C GLY A 46 0.14 -16.72 -13.33
N GLY A 47 1.14 -16.28 -12.57
CA GLY A 47 2.19 -17.17 -12.06
C GLY A 47 1.79 -17.71 -10.67
N PRO A 48 2.21 -18.94 -10.29
CA PRO A 48 1.77 -19.60 -9.06
C PRO A 48 1.91 -18.64 -7.89
N GLY A 49 0.77 -18.37 -7.26
CA GLY A 49 0.58 -17.23 -6.37
C GLY A 49 1.74 -17.08 -5.41
N ALA A 50 2.24 -15.85 -5.27
CA ALA A 50 2.98 -15.42 -4.08
C ALA A 50 2.22 -16.03 -2.91
N ARG A 51 2.81 -17.07 -2.30
CA ARG A 51 2.16 -17.96 -1.34
C ARG A 51 1.39 -17.08 -0.39
N GLN A 52 0.07 -16.98 -0.59
CA GLN A 52 -0.75 -16.12 0.23
C GLN A 52 -0.56 -16.68 1.62
N GLU A 53 0.16 -15.95 2.47
CA GLU A 53 0.44 -16.38 3.82
C GLU A 53 -0.91 -16.47 4.52
N ARG A 54 -1.51 -17.66 4.45
CA ARG A 54 -2.84 -17.95 4.97
C ARG A 54 -2.86 -17.54 6.44
N GLY A 55 -3.57 -16.44 6.72
CA GLY A 55 -4.26 -16.09 7.96
C GLY A 55 -3.46 -15.88 9.24
N VAL A 56 -2.35 -16.60 9.47
CA VAL A 56 -1.71 -16.71 10.79
C VAL A 56 -0.38 -15.96 10.90
N GLY A 57 0.37 -15.83 9.78
CA GLY A 57 1.69 -15.18 9.75
C GLY A 57 1.67 -13.66 9.58
N LEU A 58 0.69 -13.15 8.83
CA LEU A 58 0.54 -11.71 8.51
C LEU A 58 0.26 -10.83 9.75
N ARG A 59 -0.16 -11.46 10.86
CA ARG A 59 -0.55 -10.81 12.14
C ARG A 59 0.63 -10.27 12.94
N ARG A 60 1.86 -10.73 12.69
CA ARG A 60 3.00 -10.58 13.61
C ARG A 60 3.96 -9.44 13.25
N ARG A 61 3.82 -8.82 12.08
CA ARG A 61 4.75 -7.78 11.61
C ARG A 61 3.95 -6.61 11.05
N SER A 62 4.38 -5.38 11.34
CA SER A 62 3.71 -4.12 10.99
C SER A 62 3.38 -4.07 9.49
N ALA A 63 2.18 -4.50 9.11
CA ALA A 63 1.67 -4.48 7.76
C ALA A 63 0.57 -3.42 7.67
N ARG A 64 0.48 -2.74 6.53
CA ARG A 64 -0.50 -1.66 6.31
C ARG A 64 -1.55 -2.10 5.29
N VAL A 65 -2.77 -1.63 5.49
CA VAL A 65 -3.89 -1.82 4.56
C VAL A 65 -4.44 -0.46 4.18
N VAL A 66 -4.63 -0.24 2.89
CA VAL A 66 -5.29 0.93 2.36
C VAL A 66 -6.71 0.56 1.98
N LEU A 67 -7.67 1.35 2.44
CA LEU A 67 -9.10 1.18 2.20
C LEU A 67 -9.63 2.37 1.40
N THR A 68 -10.46 2.11 0.40
CA THR A 68 -11.25 3.12 -0.32
C THR A 68 -12.72 2.78 -0.14
N GLY A 69 -13.50 3.69 0.43
CA GLY A 69 -14.92 3.44 0.73
C GLY A 69 -15.14 2.20 1.62
N GLY A 70 -14.20 1.90 2.53
CA GLY A 70 -14.25 0.73 3.42
C GLY A 70 -13.79 -0.60 2.77
N ARG A 71 -13.44 -0.61 1.48
CA ARG A 71 -12.95 -1.78 0.77
C ARG A 71 -11.41 -1.80 0.71
N PRO A 72 -10.75 -2.93 0.99
CA PRO A 72 -9.31 -3.05 0.83
C PRO A 72 -8.89 -2.99 -0.64
N VAL A 73 -8.06 -2.01 -0.96
CA VAL A 73 -7.52 -1.77 -2.31
C VAL A 73 -6.06 -2.16 -2.43
N LEU A 74 -5.29 -1.97 -1.36
CA LEU A 74 -3.85 -2.25 -1.32
C LEU A 74 -3.46 -2.78 0.06
N HIS A 75 -2.61 -3.81 0.08
CA HIS A 75 -1.91 -4.27 1.27
C HIS A 75 -0.40 -4.12 1.08
N ALA A 76 0.26 -3.56 2.09
CA ALA A 76 1.70 -3.46 2.16
C ALA A 76 2.23 -4.40 3.24
N ALA A 77 3.05 -5.37 2.80
CA ALA A 77 3.78 -6.26 3.68
C ALA A 77 4.73 -5.46 4.59
N PRO A 78 5.26 -6.08 5.66
CA PRO A 78 6.15 -5.41 6.59
C PRO A 78 7.32 -4.70 5.91
N ARG A 79 7.55 -3.44 6.30
CA ARG A 79 8.56 -2.54 5.69
C ARG A 79 8.30 -2.23 4.19
N MET A 80 7.06 -2.38 3.73
CA MET A 80 6.62 -2.17 2.34
C MET A 80 7.32 -3.04 1.28
N ARG A 81 7.98 -4.13 1.67
CA ARG A 81 8.79 -4.94 0.73
C ARG A 81 8.00 -5.54 -0.41
N ALA A 82 6.77 -5.94 -0.14
CA ALA A 82 5.86 -6.46 -1.13
C ALA A 82 4.52 -5.75 -1.00
N LEU A 83 3.95 -5.38 -2.13
CA LEU A 83 2.63 -4.80 -2.25
C LEU A 83 1.68 -5.82 -2.86
N THR A 84 0.43 -5.79 -2.43
CA THR A 84 -0.66 -6.61 -3.00
C THR A 84 -1.85 -5.72 -3.28
N SER A 85 -2.09 -5.45 -4.56
CA SER A 85 -3.30 -4.82 -5.08
C SER A 85 -4.46 -5.81 -5.07
N PHE A 86 -5.64 -5.28 -4.77
CA PHE A 86 -6.92 -5.97 -4.81
C PHE A 86 -7.91 -5.31 -5.77
N THR A 87 -7.49 -4.22 -6.43
CA THR A 87 -8.30 -3.51 -7.41
C THR A 87 -7.76 -3.75 -8.83
N PRO A 88 -8.64 -3.95 -9.82
CA PRO A 88 -8.26 -3.89 -11.24
C PRO A 88 -8.14 -2.45 -11.75
N ASP A 89 -8.60 -1.45 -10.99
CA ASP A 89 -8.56 -0.06 -11.41
C ASP A 89 -7.18 0.56 -11.11
N ARG A 90 -6.53 1.07 -12.15
CA ARG A 90 -5.19 1.67 -12.03
C ARG A 90 -5.23 2.98 -11.23
N GLY A 91 -6.28 3.79 -11.39
CA GLY A 91 -6.45 5.07 -10.70
C GLY A 91 -6.63 4.87 -9.20
N GLU A 92 -7.54 3.97 -8.82
CA GLU A 92 -7.77 3.59 -7.42
C GLU A 92 -6.51 3.01 -6.77
N LEU A 93 -5.73 2.22 -7.52
CA LEU A 93 -4.43 1.73 -7.04
C LEU A 93 -3.42 2.87 -6.86
N LEU A 94 -3.34 3.81 -7.80
CA LEU A 94 -2.45 4.96 -7.71
C LEU A 94 -2.80 5.84 -6.50
N ASP A 95 -4.08 6.18 -6.30
CA ASP A 95 -4.55 6.93 -5.14
C ASP A 95 -4.20 6.23 -3.82
N ALA A 96 -4.36 4.90 -3.79
CA ALA A 96 -3.97 4.08 -2.64
C ALA A 96 -2.47 4.12 -2.36
N LEU A 97 -1.64 4.06 -3.40
CA LEU A 97 -0.18 4.16 -3.29
C LEU A 97 0.24 5.55 -2.79
N VAL A 98 -0.33 6.62 -3.34
CA VAL A 98 -0.07 8.00 -2.90
C VAL A 98 -0.43 8.18 -1.43
N ALA A 99 -1.58 7.68 -1.00
CA ALA A 99 -2.00 7.74 0.40
C ALA A 99 -1.04 6.96 1.33
N LEU A 100 -0.59 5.78 0.89
CA LEU A 100 0.37 4.97 1.63
C LEU A 100 1.73 5.66 1.78
N VAL A 101 2.25 6.23 0.69
CA VAL A 101 3.50 7.02 0.68
C VAL A 101 3.38 8.21 1.63
N ALA A 102 2.27 8.93 1.58
CA ALA A 102 2.01 10.05 2.47
C ALA A 102 1.90 9.64 3.95
N ASP A 103 1.26 8.51 4.27
CA ASP A 103 1.23 7.97 5.64
C ASP A 103 2.63 7.64 6.16
N GLU A 104 3.48 7.03 5.32
CA GLU A 104 4.85 6.69 5.68
C GLU A 104 5.71 7.92 5.93
N HIS A 105 5.58 8.96 5.09
CA HIS A 105 6.23 10.24 5.34
C HIS A 105 5.76 10.88 6.65
N ARG A 106 4.45 10.84 6.95
CA ARG A 106 3.93 11.34 8.24
C ARG A 106 4.41 10.51 9.43
N ALA A 107 4.51 9.18 9.28
CA ALA A 107 5.05 8.30 10.31
C ALA A 107 6.54 8.56 10.56
N ALA A 108 7.32 8.81 9.50
CA ALA A 108 8.73 9.19 9.60
C ALA A 108 8.91 10.54 10.31
N GLN A 109 8.06 11.54 10.00
CA GLN A 109 8.06 12.84 10.67
C GLN A 109 7.69 12.74 12.16
N ARG A 110 6.66 11.95 12.50
CA ARG A 110 6.28 11.66 13.90
C ARG A 110 7.38 10.92 14.67
N GLY A 111 8.18 10.11 13.97
CA GLY A 111 9.25 9.28 14.51
C GLY A 111 10.63 9.94 14.52
N ALA A 112 10.75 11.26 14.35
CA ALA A 112 12.00 12.02 14.27
C ALA A 112 12.79 12.09 15.60
N ARG A 113 13.16 10.92 16.15
CA ARG A 113 14.34 10.72 17.01
C ARG A 113 15.52 10.25 16.14
N PRO A 114 16.77 10.60 16.47
CA PRO A 114 17.92 10.29 15.63
C PRO A 114 18.14 8.76 15.56
N GLY A 115 18.20 8.20 14.35
CA GLY A 115 18.59 6.81 14.08
C GLY A 115 17.56 5.90 13.38
N GLY A 116 16.37 6.41 13.03
CA GLY A 116 15.23 5.55 12.68
C GLY A 116 14.55 5.76 11.33
N ALA A 117 15.16 6.41 10.34
CA ALA A 117 14.59 6.47 8.99
C ALA A 117 14.50 5.05 8.41
N ARG A 118 13.36 4.39 8.60
CA ARG A 118 13.11 3.04 8.11
C ARG A 118 13.18 3.10 6.59
N ARG A 119 14.22 2.48 6.00
CA ARG A 119 14.33 2.32 4.54
C ARG A 119 13.18 1.42 4.07
N CYS A 120 12.09 2.01 3.64
CA CYS A 120 11.00 1.30 2.97
C CYS A 120 11.36 1.21 1.49
N VAL A 121 11.58 -0.03 1.04
CA VAL A 121 11.87 -0.36 -0.35
C VAL A 121 10.85 -1.39 -0.79
N VAL A 122 10.08 -1.05 -1.82
CA VAL A 122 9.16 -1.92 -2.52
C VAL A 122 9.96 -2.75 -3.51
N GLU A 123 9.99 -4.05 -3.28
CA GLU A 123 10.71 -5.02 -4.12
C GLU A 123 9.75 -5.65 -5.17
N ALA A 124 8.45 -5.77 -4.85
CA ALA A 124 7.45 -6.33 -5.77
C ALA A 124 6.01 -5.82 -5.54
N LEU A 125 5.18 -5.86 -6.60
CA LEU A 125 3.72 -5.66 -6.59
C LEU A 125 3.03 -6.89 -7.17
N ASN A 126 2.20 -7.58 -6.38
CA ASN A 126 1.52 -8.83 -6.76
C ASN A 126 2.49 -9.93 -7.27
N GLY A 127 3.74 -9.90 -6.83
CA GLY A 127 4.80 -10.80 -7.32
C GLY A 127 5.52 -10.33 -8.59
N VAL A 128 5.07 -9.24 -9.22
CA VAL A 128 5.79 -8.58 -10.31
C VAL A 128 6.90 -7.70 -9.71
N PRO A 129 8.15 -7.77 -10.21
CA PRO A 129 9.24 -6.92 -9.72
C PRO A 129 8.91 -5.43 -9.78
N ALA A 130 9.30 -4.67 -8.77
CA ALA A 130 9.05 -3.22 -8.73
C ALA A 130 9.77 -2.44 -9.84
N LEU A 131 10.79 -3.04 -10.45
CA LEU A 131 11.56 -2.50 -11.57
C LEU A 131 11.04 -2.96 -12.95
N ASP A 132 9.94 -3.72 -13.00
CA ASP A 132 9.21 -3.94 -14.24
C ASP A 132 8.68 -2.58 -14.76
N ARG A 133 8.77 -2.33 -16.06
CA ARG A 133 8.53 -0.99 -16.65
C ARG A 133 7.19 -0.39 -16.24
N GLY A 134 6.10 -1.16 -16.25
CA GLY A 134 4.78 -0.63 -15.92
C GLY A 134 4.57 -0.44 -14.42
N VAL A 135 5.15 -1.31 -13.61
CA VAL A 135 5.13 -1.19 -12.13
C VAL A 135 6.02 -0.04 -11.67
N GLU A 136 7.22 0.11 -12.24
CA GLU A 136 8.15 1.21 -11.95
C GLU A 136 7.48 2.56 -12.24
N ALA A 137 6.88 2.71 -13.43
CA ALA A 137 6.18 3.93 -13.81
C ALA A 137 5.06 4.30 -12.80
N LEU A 138 4.23 3.32 -12.43
CA LEU A 138 3.17 3.52 -11.44
C LEU A 138 3.72 3.92 -10.06
N LEU A 139 4.78 3.26 -9.60
CA LEU A 139 5.40 3.56 -8.30
C LEU A 139 6.10 4.93 -8.33
N THR A 140 6.66 5.33 -9.47
CA THR A 140 7.20 6.68 -9.67
C THR A 140 6.11 7.75 -9.64
N GLU A 141 4.98 7.52 -10.31
CA GLU A 141 3.81 8.41 -10.22
C GLU A 141 3.31 8.57 -8.78
N ALA A 142 3.40 7.51 -7.97
CA ALA A 142 3.06 7.55 -6.55
C ALA A 142 4.12 8.25 -5.66
N GLY A 143 5.26 8.66 -6.22
CA GLY A 143 6.33 9.37 -5.49
C GLY A 143 7.46 8.48 -4.95
N LEU A 144 7.55 7.21 -5.36
CA LEU A 144 8.71 6.37 -5.07
C LEU A 144 9.84 6.61 -6.08
N VAL A 145 11.07 6.42 -5.64
CA VAL A 145 12.27 6.62 -6.46
C VAL A 145 13.05 5.32 -6.59
N ARG A 146 13.72 5.16 -7.73
CA ARG A 146 14.50 3.97 -8.05
C ARG A 146 15.63 3.72 -7.04
N ASP A 147 15.78 2.47 -6.63
CA ASP A 147 16.81 1.95 -5.72
C ASP A 147 17.39 0.64 -6.30
N PRO A 148 18.66 0.27 -6.04
CA PRO A 148 19.22 -0.99 -6.52
C PRO A 148 18.40 -2.23 -6.13
N ARG A 149 17.63 -2.16 -5.04
CA ARG A 149 16.78 -3.26 -4.56
C ARG A 149 15.32 -3.18 -5.02
N GLY A 150 14.91 -2.12 -5.70
CA GLY A 150 13.51 -1.89 -6.07
C GLY A 150 13.15 -0.41 -6.11
N MET A 151 12.03 -0.04 -5.49
CA MET A 151 11.54 1.35 -5.42
C MET A 151 11.50 1.80 -3.96
N ARG A 152 12.27 2.82 -3.60
CA ARG A 152 12.30 3.35 -2.23
C ARG A 152 11.38 4.55 -2.08
N LEU A 153 10.88 4.77 -0.86
CA LEU A 153 10.35 6.08 -0.50
C LEU A 153 11.46 7.13 -0.66
N ALA A 154 11.15 8.27 -1.28
CA ALA A 154 12.06 9.40 -1.26
C ALA A 154 12.32 9.77 0.22
N GLY A 155 13.60 9.91 0.61
CA GLY A 155 13.92 10.50 1.90
C GLY A 155 13.36 11.92 1.90
N GLY A 156 12.69 12.32 2.98
CA GLY A 156 12.05 13.63 3.07
C GLY A 156 12.97 14.72 2.56
N LEU A 157 12.59 15.32 1.44
CA LEU A 157 13.21 16.53 0.93
C LEU A 157 12.90 17.62 1.98
N ARG A 158 13.83 17.88 2.89
CA ARG A 158 13.92 19.19 3.55
C ARG A 158 14.61 20.14 2.57
N GLU A 159 14.12 20.29 1.34
CA GLU A 159 14.74 21.18 0.36
C GLU A 159 13.89 21.30 -0.92
N CYS A 160 12.72 21.91 -0.80
CA CYS A 160 12.24 22.81 -1.84
C CYS A 160 12.21 24.21 -1.22
N LEU A 161 13.27 24.99 -1.51
CA LEU A 161 13.38 26.45 -1.58
C LEU A 161 12.69 27.29 -0.50
#